data_AF-A0A085LG66-F1
#
_entry.id   AF-A0A085LG66-F1
#
_cell.length_a   1.000
_cell.length_b   1.000
_cell.length_c   1.000
_cell.angle_alpha   90.00
_cell.angle_beta   90.00
_cell.angle_gamma   90.00
#
_symmetry.space_group_name_H-M   'P 1'
#
loop_
_entity.id
_entity.type
_entity.pdbx_description
1 polymer ?
#
loop_
_entity_poly.entity_id
_entity_poly.type
_entity_poly.pdbx_seq_one_letter_code
_entity_poly.pdbx_strand_id
1 'polypeptide(L)'
;MTNEPTKALVWPSVVATEFVAARLADAVDPADLAAALRVMRAAAATDLRDLERKVTTDGLGNPIMATEEQRHAQATWSQANDLIDRAGGWRDLLDLADSIQQADVVDAERAPVVKGFVPGTRVRRTDNGRTGTVDPGAVAADVRAEHPDMVPVQYDHDDACLTSPHVLVELRAETSERP
;
A
#
# COMPACT_ATOMS: atom_id res chain seq x y z
N MET A 1 -6.70 -33.44 18.35
CA MET A 1 -6.27 -32.73 17.12
C MET A 1 -5.99 -31.30 17.53
N THR A 2 -4.72 -30.91 17.57
CA THR A 2 -4.31 -29.52 17.81
C THR A 2 -4.52 -28.77 16.51
N ASN A 3 -5.45 -27.82 16.48
CA ASN A 3 -5.51 -26.83 15.41
C ASN A 3 -4.22 -26.02 15.49
N GLU A 4 -3.25 -26.32 14.62
CA GLU A 4 -2.12 -25.43 14.43
C GLU A 4 -2.68 -24.08 13.94
N PRO A 5 -2.26 -22.95 14.55
CA PRO A 5 -2.66 -21.64 14.05
C PRO A 5 -2.16 -21.53 12.60
N THR A 6 -3.09 -21.26 11.68
CA THR A 6 -2.78 -20.96 10.29
C THR A 6 -1.77 -19.81 10.30
N LYS A 7 -0.50 -20.12 9.97
CA LYS A 7 0.54 -19.09 9.86
C LYS A 7 0.04 -18.08 8.83
N ALA A 8 -0.10 -16.83 9.24
CA ALA A 8 -0.59 -15.77 8.38
C ALA A 8 0.23 -15.72 7.08
N LEU A 9 -0.44 -15.77 5.93
CA LEU A 9 0.20 -15.54 4.64
C LEU A 9 0.53 -14.04 4.56
N VAL A 10 1.79 -13.71 4.81
CA VAL A 10 2.32 -12.41 4.44
C VAL A 10 2.50 -12.42 2.93
N TRP A 11 1.63 -11.69 2.20
CA TRP A 11 1.73 -11.59 0.75
C TRP A 11 3.00 -10.79 0.39
N PRO A 12 4.00 -11.39 -0.29
CA PRO A 12 5.28 -10.72 -0.55
C PRO A 12 5.15 -9.38 -1.29
N SER A 13 4.10 -9.23 -2.10
CA SER A 13 3.77 -7.99 -2.79
C SER A 13 3.43 -6.85 -1.83
N VAL A 14 2.70 -7.11 -0.75
CA VAL A 14 2.31 -6.10 0.24
C VAL A 14 3.55 -5.58 0.99
N VAL A 15 4.42 -6.50 1.42
CA VAL A 15 5.69 -6.13 2.09
C VAL A 15 6.60 -5.32 1.17
N ALA A 16 6.69 -5.70 -0.10
CA ALA A 16 7.49 -4.96 -1.08
C ALA A 16 6.94 -3.53 -1.30
N THR A 17 5.62 -3.37 -1.43
CA THR A 17 4.98 -2.05 -1.57
C THR A 17 5.22 -1.18 -0.34
N GLU A 18 5.01 -1.70 0.87
CA GLU A 18 5.24 -0.95 2.12
C GLU A 18 6.72 -0.54 2.26
N PHE A 19 7.65 -1.44 1.94
CA PHE A 19 9.09 -1.16 2.00
C PHE A 19 9.49 -0.03 1.02
N VAL A 20 9.04 -0.10 -0.23
CA VAL A 20 9.37 0.93 -1.23
C VAL A 20 8.72 2.27 -0.87
N ALA A 21 7.47 2.27 -0.41
CA ALA A 21 6.78 3.48 0.02
C ALA A 21 7.50 4.18 1.18
N ALA A 22 7.94 3.43 2.20
CA ALA A 22 8.73 3.98 3.30
C ALA A 22 10.06 4.60 2.81
N ARG A 23 10.76 3.91 1.90
CA ARG A 23 12.01 4.45 1.33
C ARG A 23 11.79 5.73 0.51
N LEU A 24 10.68 5.85 -0.20
CA LEU A 24 10.33 7.08 -0.92
C LEU A 24 9.96 8.21 0.04
N ALA A 25 9.21 7.91 1.10
CA ALA A 25 8.89 8.88 2.14
C ALA A 25 10.15 9.45 2.80
N ASP A 26 11.19 8.64 2.99
CA ASP A 26 12.46 9.10 3.55
C ASP A 26 13.30 9.92 2.55
N ALA A 27 13.22 9.59 1.25
CA ALA A 27 14.17 10.05 0.25
C ALA A 27 13.68 11.25 -0.59
N VAL A 28 12.39 11.51 -0.63
CA VAL A 28 11.76 12.50 -1.53
C VAL A 28 11.18 13.65 -0.73
N ASP A 29 11.40 14.89 -1.19
CA ASP A 29 10.78 16.06 -0.58
C ASP A 29 9.24 15.98 -0.69
N PRO A 30 8.47 16.35 0.36
CA PRO A 30 7.01 16.30 0.33
C PRO A 30 6.38 17.05 -0.85
N ALA A 31 6.97 18.18 -1.29
CA ALA A 31 6.47 18.93 -2.44
C ALA A 31 6.65 18.16 -3.75
N ASP A 32 7.78 17.46 -3.90
CA ASP A 32 8.08 16.62 -5.07
C ASP A 32 7.19 15.37 -5.08
N LEU A 33 6.94 14.77 -3.91
CA LEU A 33 6.02 13.65 -3.76
C LEU A 33 4.58 14.06 -4.14
N ALA A 34 4.11 15.21 -3.66
CA ALA A 34 2.81 15.77 -4.02
C ALA A 34 2.73 16.13 -5.52
N ALA A 35 3.82 16.57 -6.14
CA ALA A 35 3.88 16.80 -7.58
C ALA A 35 3.78 15.49 -8.38
N ALA A 36 4.54 14.47 -8.00
CA ALA A 36 4.49 13.15 -8.63
C ALA A 36 3.10 12.52 -8.50
N LEU A 37 2.48 12.61 -7.33
CA LEU A 37 1.14 12.10 -7.08
C LEU A 37 0.08 12.79 -7.96
N ARG A 38 0.17 14.11 -8.14
CA ARG A 38 -0.70 14.85 -9.08
C ARG A 38 -0.56 14.33 -10.51
N VAL A 39 0.65 14.06 -10.97
CA VAL A 39 0.91 13.50 -12.31
C VAL A 39 0.31 12.10 -12.44
N MET A 40 0.54 11.22 -11.47
CA MET A 40 0.01 9.85 -11.52
C MET A 40 -1.52 9.80 -11.47
N ARG A 41 -2.16 10.67 -10.66
CA ARG A 41 -3.62 10.82 -10.64
C ARG A 41 -4.16 11.31 -11.98
N ALA A 42 -3.51 12.27 -12.61
CA ALA A 42 -3.92 12.76 -13.93
C ALA A 42 -3.76 11.67 -15.00
N ALA A 43 -2.65 10.93 -14.99
CA ALA A 43 -2.40 9.84 -15.93
C ALA A 43 -3.44 8.70 -15.76
N ALA A 44 -3.69 8.25 -14.52
CA ALA A 44 -4.66 7.20 -14.22
C ALA A 44 -6.12 7.59 -14.53
N ALA A 45 -6.42 8.89 -14.59
CA ALA A 45 -7.74 9.41 -14.94
C ALA A 45 -7.92 9.66 -16.46
N THR A 46 -6.93 9.33 -17.29
CA THR A 46 -6.99 9.58 -18.73
C THR A 46 -8.10 8.75 -19.37
N ASP A 47 -8.98 9.42 -20.12
CA ASP A 47 -10.08 8.77 -20.82
C ASP A 47 -9.60 8.13 -22.13
N LEU A 48 -9.75 6.81 -22.26
CA LEU A 48 -9.35 6.05 -23.46
C LEU A 48 -10.51 5.73 -24.41
N ARG A 49 -11.73 6.25 -24.18
CA ARG A 49 -12.90 5.96 -25.03
C ARG A 49 -12.67 6.30 -26.50
N ASP A 50 -11.87 7.32 -26.81
CA ASP A 50 -11.49 7.66 -28.19
C ASP A 50 -10.63 6.59 -28.86
N LEU A 51 -9.76 5.92 -28.10
CA LEU A 51 -8.96 4.80 -28.61
C LEU A 51 -9.81 3.53 -28.69
N GLU A 52 -10.66 3.28 -27.70
CA GLU A 52 -11.59 2.14 -27.69
C GLU A 52 -12.50 2.18 -28.93
N ARG A 53 -13.03 3.36 -29.28
CA ARG A 53 -13.86 3.54 -30.50
C ARG A 53 -13.12 3.26 -31.81
N LYS A 54 -11.79 3.29 -31.82
CA LYS A 54 -10.98 2.95 -33.00
C LYS A 54 -10.71 1.45 -33.09
N VAL A 55 -10.86 0.71 -31.99
CA VAL A 55 -10.77 -0.75 -32.00
C VAL A 55 -12.01 -1.31 -32.67
N THR A 56 -11.83 -2.06 -33.75
CA THR A 56 -12.93 -2.81 -34.37
C THR A 56 -13.14 -4.09 -33.57
N THR A 57 -14.37 -4.39 -33.14
CA THR A 57 -14.71 -5.61 -32.40
C THR A 57 -15.71 -6.49 -33.17
N ASP A 58 -15.73 -7.78 -32.85
CA ASP A 58 -16.77 -8.72 -33.30
C ASP A 58 -18.06 -8.57 -32.48
N GLY A 59 -19.07 -9.39 -32.79
CA GLY A 59 -20.36 -9.37 -32.07
C GLY A 59 -20.30 -9.81 -30.60
N LEU A 60 -19.14 -10.26 -30.11
CA LEU A 60 -18.87 -10.65 -28.72
C LEU A 60 -17.96 -9.64 -28.01
N GLY A 61 -17.53 -8.58 -28.69
CA GLY A 61 -16.61 -7.58 -28.15
C GLY A 61 -15.13 -7.94 -28.28
N ASN A 62 -14.77 -9.02 -28.99
CA ASN A 62 -13.37 -9.36 -29.21
C ASN A 62 -12.78 -8.47 -30.31
N PRO A 63 -11.56 -7.93 -30.13
CA PRO A 63 -10.92 -7.12 -31.15
C PRO A 63 -10.63 -7.92 -32.43
N ILE A 64 -11.06 -7.38 -33.57
CA ILE A 64 -10.76 -7.88 -34.91
C ILE A 64 -9.40 -7.32 -35.32
N MET A 65 -8.49 -8.18 -35.81
CA MET A 65 -7.09 -7.84 -36.12
C MET A 65 -6.69 -8.22 -37.55
N ALA A 66 -7.61 -8.17 -38.51
CA ALA A 66 -7.41 -8.69 -39.86
C ALA A 66 -6.56 -7.77 -40.75
N THR A 67 -6.65 -6.46 -40.57
CA THR A 67 -5.85 -5.47 -41.31
C THR A 67 -4.69 -4.94 -40.47
N GLU A 68 -3.72 -4.30 -41.12
CA GLU A 68 -2.63 -3.61 -40.42
C GLU A 68 -3.14 -2.45 -39.55
N GLU A 69 -4.09 -1.67 -40.06
CA GLU A 69 -4.73 -0.58 -39.31
C GLU A 69 -5.43 -1.07 -38.05
N GLN A 70 -6.16 -2.19 -38.14
CA GLN A 70 -6.83 -2.81 -36.99
C GLN A 70 -5.83 -3.32 -35.95
N ARG A 71 -4.73 -3.96 -36.39
CA ARG A 71 -3.65 -4.38 -35.49
C ARG A 71 -2.99 -3.18 -34.79
N HIS A 72 -2.78 -2.08 -35.51
CA HIS A 72 -2.20 -0.88 -34.95
C HIS A 72 -3.13 -0.24 -33.90
N ALA A 73 -4.43 -0.09 -34.21
CA ALA A 73 -5.41 0.45 -33.28
C ALA A 73 -5.48 -0.37 -31.97
N GLN A 74 -5.54 -1.71 -32.09
CA GLN A 74 -5.55 -2.60 -30.93
C GLN A 74 -4.26 -2.49 -30.10
N ALA A 75 -3.09 -2.45 -30.76
CA ALA A 75 -1.80 -2.31 -30.08
C ALA A 75 -1.70 -0.98 -29.33
N THR A 76 -2.12 0.13 -29.94
CA THR A 76 -2.13 1.45 -29.29
C THR A 76 -3.06 1.48 -28.08
N TRP A 77 -4.29 0.95 -28.22
CA TRP A 77 -5.24 0.89 -27.11
C TRP A 77 -4.72 0.01 -25.95
N SER A 78 -4.17 -1.16 -26.27
CA SER A 78 -3.58 -2.06 -25.26
C SER A 78 -2.42 -1.39 -24.52
N GLN A 79 -1.51 -0.75 -25.25
CA GLN A 79 -0.37 -0.07 -24.64
C GLN A 79 -0.83 1.14 -23.79
N ALA A 80 -1.87 1.85 -24.20
CA ALA A 80 -2.44 2.94 -23.42
C ALA A 80 -3.05 2.43 -22.09
N ASN A 81 -3.79 1.31 -22.12
CA ASN A 81 -4.30 0.67 -20.90
C ASN A 81 -3.17 0.23 -19.96
N ASP A 82 -2.14 -0.44 -20.47
CA ASP A 82 -1.00 -0.86 -19.66
C ASP A 82 -0.31 0.32 -18.95
N LEU A 83 -0.24 1.47 -19.62
CA LEU A 83 0.31 2.70 -19.03
C LEU A 83 -0.60 3.28 -17.94
N ILE A 84 -1.92 3.25 -18.14
CA ILE A 84 -2.90 3.68 -17.12
C ILE A 84 -2.85 2.78 -15.90
N ASP A 85 -2.83 1.46 -16.09
CA ASP A 85 -2.77 0.49 -15.00
C ASP A 85 -1.49 0.66 -14.17
N ARG A 86 -0.35 0.85 -14.84
CA ARG A 86 0.92 1.17 -14.18
C ARG A 86 0.85 2.49 -13.42
N ALA A 87 0.26 3.53 -14.02
CA ALA A 87 0.08 4.81 -13.34
C ALA A 87 -0.81 4.66 -12.10
N GLY A 88 -1.85 3.82 -12.16
CA GLY A 88 -2.68 3.45 -10.99
C GLY A 88 -1.87 2.78 -9.88
N GLY A 89 -1.04 1.78 -10.22
CA GLY A 89 -0.17 1.13 -9.25
C GLY A 89 0.87 2.09 -8.61
N TRP A 90 1.45 2.98 -9.41
CA TRP A 90 2.35 4.02 -8.89
C TRP A 90 1.62 5.03 -8.01
N ARG A 91 0.41 5.45 -8.38
CA ARG A 91 -0.42 6.34 -7.55
C ARG A 91 -0.62 5.73 -6.17
N ASP A 92 -1.05 4.48 -6.08
CA ASP A 92 -1.35 3.83 -4.80
C ASP A 92 -0.10 3.72 -3.91
N LEU A 93 1.07 3.45 -4.52
CA LEU A 93 2.35 3.43 -3.81
C LEU A 93 2.75 4.82 -3.30
N LEU A 94 2.58 5.87 -4.11
CA LEU A 94 2.90 7.24 -3.71
C LEU A 94 1.92 7.80 -2.67
N ASP A 95 0.63 7.44 -2.75
CA ASP A 95 -0.36 7.76 -1.72
C ASP A 95 0.03 7.15 -0.37
N LEU A 96 0.55 5.91 -0.36
CA LEU A 96 1.08 5.28 0.85
C LEU A 96 2.33 6.02 1.39
N ALA A 97 3.24 6.42 0.51
CA ALA A 97 4.43 7.19 0.91
C ALA A 97 4.06 8.57 1.50
N ASP A 98 3.08 9.26 0.91
CA ASP A 98 2.57 10.54 1.42
C ASP A 98 1.90 10.37 2.79
N SER A 99 1.12 9.31 2.97
CA SER A 99 0.53 8.97 4.27
C SER A 99 1.60 8.71 5.35
N ILE A 100 2.74 8.11 4.99
CA ILE A 100 3.86 7.89 5.92
C ILE A 100 4.50 9.23 6.30
N GLN A 101 4.81 10.09 5.33
CA GLN A 101 5.38 11.43 5.63
C GLN A 101 4.45 12.28 6.49
N GLN A 102 3.15 12.25 6.22
CA GLN A 102 2.17 13.03 7.00
C GLN A 102 2.04 12.50 8.44
N ALA A 103 2.14 11.19 8.65
CA ALA A 103 2.20 10.61 9.99
C ALA A 103 3.44 11.11 10.75
N ASP A 104 4.61 11.11 10.10
CA ASP A 104 5.86 11.61 10.70
C ASP A 104 5.78 13.13 11.03
N VAL A 105 5.10 13.93 10.21
CA VAL A 105 4.91 15.38 10.46
C VAL A 105 3.94 15.63 11.63
N VAL A 106 2.83 14.89 11.70
CA VAL A 106 1.86 14.99 12.81
C VAL A 106 2.48 14.53 14.13
N ASP A 107 3.39 13.54 14.08
CA ASP A 107 4.15 13.10 15.24
C ASP A 107 5.44 13.90 15.47
N ALA A 108 5.93 14.77 14.58
CA ALA A 108 7.09 15.62 14.87
C ALA A 108 6.84 16.62 16.02
N GLU A 109 5.58 16.98 16.27
CA GLU A 109 5.17 17.76 17.46
C GLU A 109 4.92 16.88 18.70
N ARG A 110 5.02 15.55 18.58
CA ARG A 110 4.76 14.56 19.66
C ARG A 110 5.76 13.40 19.75
N ALA A 111 6.86 13.45 19.01
CA ALA A 111 7.60 12.25 18.62
C ALA A 111 8.01 11.40 19.82
N PRO A 112 7.43 10.19 19.98
CA PRO A 112 8.22 9.15 20.57
C PRO A 112 9.25 8.75 19.51
N VAL A 113 10.51 9.07 19.80
CA VAL A 113 11.69 8.29 19.37
C VAL A 113 11.27 6.85 19.15
N VAL A 114 11.68 6.24 18.03
CA VAL A 114 11.60 4.80 17.74
C VAL A 114 11.97 4.00 19.00
N LYS A 115 10.99 3.78 19.87
CA LYS A 115 11.02 2.89 21.00
C LYS A 115 10.29 1.71 20.44
N GLY A 116 11.04 0.64 20.15
CA GLY A 116 10.47 -0.59 19.61
C GLY A 116 9.18 -0.89 20.35
N PHE A 117 8.08 -0.98 19.59
CA PHE A 117 6.78 -1.25 20.17
C PHE A 117 6.90 -2.50 21.04
N VAL A 118 6.52 -2.36 22.31
CA VAL A 118 6.67 -3.45 23.26
C VAL A 118 5.64 -4.53 22.89
N PRO A 119 5.97 -5.84 23.02
CA PRO A 119 4.97 -6.89 22.87
C PRO A 119 3.74 -6.60 23.76
N GLY A 120 2.55 -6.68 23.17
CA GLY A 120 1.28 -6.32 23.82
C GLY A 120 0.84 -4.87 23.61
N THR A 121 1.66 -4.00 23.02
CA THR A 121 1.24 -2.62 22.72
C THR A 121 0.07 -2.61 21.74
N ARG A 122 -0.99 -1.86 22.07
CA ARG A 122 -2.11 -1.60 21.17
C ARG A 122 -1.72 -0.53 20.15
N VAL A 123 -1.96 -0.82 18.89
CA VAL A 123 -1.59 0.05 17.77
C VAL A 123 -2.78 0.27 16.85
N ARG A 124 -2.75 1.37 16.13
CA ARG A 124 -3.66 1.68 15.03
C ARG A 124 -2.85 2.07 13.80
N ARG A 125 -3.26 1.57 12.63
CA ARG A 125 -2.71 2.00 11.35
C ARG A 125 -3.16 3.42 11.00
N THR A 126 -2.23 4.24 10.53
CA THR A 126 -2.51 5.63 10.12
C THR A 126 -3.24 5.71 8.78
N ASP A 127 -2.98 4.78 7.86
CA ASP A 127 -3.51 4.77 6.49
C ASP A 127 -4.99 4.36 6.41
N ASN A 128 -5.40 3.35 7.17
CA ASN A 128 -6.73 2.74 7.08
C ASN A 128 -7.46 2.61 8.43
N GLY A 129 -6.84 3.05 9.52
CA GLY A 129 -7.45 3.05 10.85
C GLY A 129 -7.59 1.67 11.51
N ARG A 130 -7.07 0.59 10.89
CA ARG A 130 -7.15 -0.77 11.46
C ARG A 130 -6.39 -0.84 12.77
N THR A 131 -6.97 -1.54 13.75
CA THR A 131 -6.41 -1.68 15.09
C THR A 131 -5.87 -3.08 15.31
N GLY A 132 -4.79 -3.17 16.09
CA GLY A 132 -4.09 -4.42 16.34
C GLY A 132 -3.21 -4.35 17.58
N THR A 133 -2.57 -5.48 17.88
CA THR A 133 -1.67 -5.64 19.02
C THR A 133 -0.32 -6.11 18.49
N VAL A 134 0.77 -5.51 18.98
CA VAL A 134 2.12 -5.99 18.67
C VAL A 134 2.33 -7.35 19.30
N ASP A 135 2.54 -8.37 18.46
CA ASP A 135 2.71 -9.75 18.88
C ASP A 135 3.86 -10.40 18.10
N PRO A 136 5.05 -10.54 18.72
CA PRO A 136 6.20 -11.19 18.11
C PRO A 136 5.97 -12.65 17.71
N GLY A 137 4.97 -13.32 18.28
CA GLY A 137 4.60 -14.70 17.98
C GLY A 137 3.58 -14.83 16.85
N ALA A 138 2.96 -13.72 16.41
CA ALA A 138 1.93 -13.75 15.38
C ALA A 138 2.47 -13.98 13.96
N VAL A 139 3.77 -13.72 13.75
CA VAL A 139 4.47 -13.97 12.47
C VAL A 139 5.59 -15.00 12.70
N ALA A 140 5.83 -15.85 11.70
CA ALA A 140 6.90 -16.84 11.74
C ALA A 140 8.29 -16.19 11.94
N ALA A 141 9.12 -16.82 12.78
CA ALA A 141 10.38 -16.22 13.24
C ALA A 141 11.42 -16.03 12.12
N ASP A 142 11.40 -16.89 11.10
CA ASP A 142 12.20 -16.80 9.88
C ASP A 142 11.81 -15.56 9.05
N VAL A 143 10.51 -15.37 8.79
CA VAL A 143 9.99 -14.19 8.07
C VAL A 143 10.33 -12.89 8.82
N ARG A 144 10.21 -12.89 10.15
CA ARG A 144 10.62 -11.73 10.97
C ARG A 144 12.13 -11.45 10.88
N ALA A 145 12.95 -12.48 10.81
CA ALA A 145 14.41 -12.32 10.72
C ALA A 145 14.86 -11.69 9.39
N GLU A 146 14.11 -11.90 8.31
CA GLU A 146 14.35 -11.27 7.01
C GLU A 146 13.99 -9.77 6.99
N HIS A 147 13.16 -9.32 7.92
CA HIS A 147 12.62 -7.96 7.99
C HIS A 147 12.74 -7.36 9.41
N PRO A 148 13.96 -7.13 9.93
CA PRO A 148 14.20 -6.70 11.31
C PRO A 148 13.62 -5.31 11.63
N ASP A 149 13.36 -4.49 10.61
CA ASP A 149 12.82 -3.14 10.75
C ASP A 149 11.27 -3.10 10.79
N MET A 150 10.60 -4.25 10.63
CA MET A 150 9.14 -4.35 10.61
C MET A 150 8.58 -4.84 11.95
N VAL A 151 7.38 -4.38 12.31
CA VAL A 151 6.70 -4.73 13.55
C VAL A 151 5.66 -5.83 13.28
N PRO A 152 5.72 -6.99 13.95
CA PRO A 152 4.69 -8.00 13.82
C PRO A 152 3.44 -7.59 14.61
N VAL A 153 2.31 -7.46 13.91
CA VAL A 153 1.03 -7.00 14.47
C VAL A 153 -0.05 -8.05 14.20
N GLN A 154 -0.77 -8.45 15.24
CA GLN A 154 -2.03 -9.19 15.12
C GLN A 154 -3.18 -8.18 15.08
N TYR A 155 -3.86 -8.06 13.94
CA TYR A 155 -5.01 -7.17 13.78
C TYR A 155 -6.28 -7.79 14.36
N ASP A 156 -7.21 -6.97 14.86
CA ASP A 156 -8.39 -7.45 15.61
C ASP A 156 -9.39 -8.25 14.77
N HIS A 157 -9.43 -7.99 13.47
CA HIS A 157 -10.42 -8.55 12.54
C HIS A 157 -9.77 -9.23 11.33
N ASP A 158 -8.46 -9.44 11.36
CA ASP A 158 -7.67 -9.90 10.23
C ASP A 158 -6.46 -10.72 10.68
N ASP A 159 -5.73 -11.26 9.71
CA ASP A 159 -4.50 -12.00 9.95
C ASP A 159 -3.36 -11.12 10.49
N ALA A 160 -2.41 -11.79 11.13
CA ALA A 160 -1.15 -11.17 11.52
C ALA A 160 -0.34 -10.73 10.30
N CYS A 161 0.33 -9.59 10.38
CA CYS A 161 1.32 -9.23 9.37
C CYS A 161 2.49 -8.44 9.94
N LEU A 162 3.60 -8.45 9.20
CA LEU A 162 4.66 -7.48 9.39
C LEU A 162 4.17 -6.14 8.86
N THR A 163 4.20 -5.12 9.71
CA THR A 163 3.78 -3.76 9.38
C THR A 163 4.93 -2.80 9.63
N SER A 164 5.12 -1.83 8.73
CA SER A 164 6.10 -0.76 8.95
C SER A 164 5.78 0.02 10.24
N PRO A 165 6.76 0.27 11.13
CA PRO A 165 6.53 1.04 12.35
C PRO A 165 6.03 2.47 12.07
N HIS A 166 6.34 3.03 10.89
CA HIS A 166 5.95 4.39 10.51
C HIS A 166 4.46 4.55 10.22
N VAL A 167 3.75 3.46 9.91
CA VAL A 167 2.30 3.50 9.72
C VAL A 167 1.54 3.13 11.00
N LEU A 168 2.23 2.99 12.13
CA LEU A 168 1.63 2.59 13.40
C LEU A 168 1.67 3.73 14.41
N VAL A 169 0.53 3.97 15.06
CA VAL A 169 0.44 4.83 16.24
C VAL A 169 0.00 4.02 17.45
N GLU A 170 0.64 4.25 18.59
CA GLU A 170 0.25 3.62 19.86
C GLU A 170 -1.12 4.17 20.33
N LEU A 171 -2.06 3.26 20.57
CA LEU A 171 -3.32 3.57 21.23
C LEU A 171 -3.06 3.59 22.74
N ARG A 172 -2.86 4.80 23.29
CA ARG A 172 -2.81 4.96 24.74
C ARG A 172 -4.16 4.56 25.33
N ALA A 173 -4.15 3.71 26.35
CA ALA A 173 -5.33 3.48 27.17
C ALA A 173 -5.81 4.84 27.67
N GLU A 174 -7.06 5.21 27.34
CA GLU A 174 -7.69 6.36 27.96
C GLU A 174 -7.66 6.12 29.47
N THR A 175 -6.80 6.84 30.17
CA THR A 175 -6.88 6.94 31.62
C THR A 175 -8.25 7.51 31.91
N SER A 176 -9.14 6.63 32.35
CA SER A 176 -10.47 6.96 32.83
C SER A 176 -10.30 7.75 34.14
N GLU A 177 -9.97 9.03 34.02
CA GLU A 177 -10.22 9.99 35.08
C GLU A 177 -11.72 10.26 35.06
N ARG A 178 -12.46 9.41 35.77
CA ARG A 178 -13.82 9.78 36.20
C ARG A 178 -13.69 10.75 37.38
N PRO A 179 -14.43 11.87 37.37
CA PRO A 179 -14.56 12.77 38.52
C PRO A 179 -15.24 12.09 39.71
#